data_AF-D4IJ30-F1
#
_entry.id   AF-D4IJ30-F1
#
_cell.length_a   1.000
_cell.length_b   1.000
_cell.length_c   1.000
_cell.angle_alpha   90.00
_cell.angle_beta   90.00
_cell.angle_gamma   90.00
#
_symmetry.space_group_name_H-M   'P 1'
#
loop_
_entity.id
_entity.type
_entity.pdbx_description
1 polymer ?
#
loop_
_entity_poly.entity_id
_entity_poly.type
_entity_poly.pdbx_seq_one_letter_code
_entity_poly.pdbx_strand_id
1 'polypeptide(L)'
;MMKQLKYGTACLLLLAAACGDDSDAFYTAVYPVVRVEAEITLPDPEPGPTDPTDPTDPTNPTDPTEPETKAGENETDPVVERIREEIEAAAPVKAGGSYVLEFTKYNGGRLRIRQTAEADRVRGVFFKDPGATDILVYCPEPAMKYTCAVSAYKAEDGTSKTLLTVDLTEEYQALYPEAGITKAVRREYTSANAK
;
A
#
# COMPACT_ATOMS: atom_id res chain seq x y z
N MET A 1 15.06 -17.57 -34.99
CA MET A 1 14.03 -16.83 -35.76
C MET A 1 13.37 -15.82 -34.83
N MET A 2 13.72 -14.54 -34.99
CA MET A 2 13.20 -13.42 -34.19
C MET A 2 11.98 -12.83 -34.89
N LYS A 3 10.87 -12.67 -34.17
CA LYS A 3 9.76 -11.82 -34.61
C LYS A 3 9.98 -10.42 -34.05
N GLN A 4 10.23 -9.51 -34.98
CA GLN A 4 10.32 -8.06 -34.82
C GLN A 4 9.06 -7.50 -34.16
N LEU A 5 9.19 -6.81 -33.04
CA LEU A 5 8.17 -5.87 -32.58
C LEU A 5 8.75 -4.46 -32.67
N LYS A 6 8.38 -3.77 -33.75
CA LYS A 6 8.66 -2.36 -33.99
C LYS A 6 7.50 -1.54 -33.41
N TYR A 7 7.69 -0.94 -32.25
CA TYR A 7 7.08 0.31 -31.78
C TYR A 7 8.02 0.77 -30.65
N GLY A 8 8.94 1.71 -30.85
CA GLY A 8 8.66 3.09 -31.23
C GLY A 8 9.27 3.97 -30.13
N THR A 9 10.59 3.90 -29.98
CA THR A 9 11.41 4.79 -29.14
C THR A 9 11.34 6.22 -29.69
N ALA A 10 10.41 7.02 -29.18
CA ALA A 10 10.34 8.49 -29.27
C ALA A 10 9.17 8.92 -28.37
N CYS A 11 9.26 9.76 -27.33
CA CYS A 11 10.19 10.82 -27.00
C CYS A 11 10.49 10.78 -25.49
N LEU A 12 11.74 10.49 -25.12
CA LEU A 12 12.24 10.66 -23.76
C LEU A 12 13.32 11.76 -23.74
N LEU A 13 13.02 12.93 -24.31
CA LEU A 13 13.91 14.10 -24.27
C LEU A 13 13.08 15.39 -24.45
N LEU A 14 12.58 15.95 -23.35
CA LEU A 14 12.32 17.39 -23.19
C LEU A 14 12.38 17.72 -21.69
N LEU A 15 13.60 17.90 -21.18
CA LEU A 15 13.87 18.61 -19.94
C LEU A 15 14.68 19.86 -20.29
N ALA A 16 14.34 20.95 -19.59
CA ALA A 16 14.84 22.33 -19.65
C ALA A 16 14.02 23.30 -20.52
N ALA A 17 13.67 24.42 -19.89
CA ALA A 17 12.93 25.59 -20.37
C ALA A 17 11.39 25.53 -20.34
N ALA A 18 10.85 25.23 -19.16
CA ALA A 18 9.69 25.98 -18.67
C ALA A 18 9.92 26.33 -17.19
N CYS A 19 10.79 27.30 -16.94
CA CYS A 19 10.53 28.26 -15.86
C CYS A 19 9.30 29.08 -16.29
N GLY A 20 8.15 28.41 -16.33
CA GLY A 20 6.87 29.05 -16.54
C GLY A 20 6.45 29.62 -15.20
N ASP A 21 6.06 30.89 -15.26
CA ASP A 21 5.44 31.74 -14.24
C ASP A 21 4.80 31.02 -13.05
N ASP A 22 4.79 31.73 -11.93
CA ASP A 22 3.95 31.50 -10.76
C ASP A 22 2.51 31.10 -11.16
N SER A 23 2.29 29.82 -11.47
CA SER A 23 0.97 29.22 -11.40
C SER A 23 0.69 29.12 -9.91
N ASP A 24 0.16 30.19 -9.35
CA ASP A 24 -0.34 30.23 -7.98
C ASP A 24 -1.17 28.97 -7.73
N ALA A 25 -0.90 28.30 -6.61
CA ALA A 25 -1.68 27.16 -6.20
C ALA A 25 -3.14 27.61 -6.03
N PHE A 26 -4.07 26.93 -6.70
CA PHE A 26 -5.51 27.18 -6.57
C PHE A 26 -5.97 26.82 -5.17
N TYR A 27 -5.46 25.72 -4.63
CA TYR A 27 -5.53 25.41 -3.21
C TYR A 27 -4.40 24.44 -2.80
N THR A 28 -4.14 24.37 -1.51
CA THR A 28 -3.19 23.43 -0.92
C THR A 28 -3.92 22.44 -0.03
N ALA A 29 -3.60 21.15 -0.18
CA ALA A 29 -3.99 20.12 0.76
C ALA A 29 -2.76 19.59 1.51
N VAL A 30 -2.90 19.40 2.81
CA VAL A 30 -1.84 18.86 3.67
C VAL A 30 -2.38 17.58 4.30
N TYR A 31 -1.61 16.50 4.18
CA TYR A 31 -1.95 15.19 4.72
C TYR A 31 -0.83 14.75 5.69
N PRO A 32 -0.89 15.15 6.97
CA PRO A 32 0.02 14.64 7.98
C PRO A 32 -0.30 13.17 8.26
N VAL A 33 0.69 12.30 8.13
CA VAL A 33 0.54 10.86 8.35
C VAL A 33 0.69 10.58 9.84
N VAL A 34 -0.29 9.90 10.42
CA VAL A 34 -0.29 9.53 11.85
C VAL A 34 0.03 8.07 12.07
N ARG A 35 -0.24 7.22 11.08
CA ARG A 35 0.00 5.77 11.15
C ARG A 35 0.13 5.20 9.74
N VAL A 36 1.00 4.20 9.60
CA VAL A 36 1.11 3.38 8.39
C VAL A 36 0.85 1.94 8.81
N GLU A 37 0.09 1.21 8.01
CA GLU A 37 -0.16 -0.22 8.19
C GLU A 37 -0.10 -0.92 6.84
N ALA A 38 0.31 -2.19 6.83
CA ALA A 38 0.13 -3.06 5.67
C ALA A 38 -0.91 -4.16 5.93
N GLU A 39 -1.80 -4.37 4.96
CA GLU A 39 -2.74 -5.48 4.95
C GLU A 39 -2.26 -6.53 3.94
N ILE A 40 -2.03 -7.75 4.44
CA ILE A 40 -1.58 -8.89 3.65
C ILE A 40 -2.61 -10.02 3.76
N THR A 41 -2.91 -10.65 2.63
CA THR A 41 -3.75 -11.85 2.57
C THR A 41 -3.02 -12.94 1.79
N LEU A 42 -2.92 -14.12 2.41
CA LEU A 42 -2.47 -15.37 1.79
C LEU A 42 -3.70 -16.24 1.50
N PRO A 43 -3.61 -17.23 0.60
CA PRO A 43 -4.63 -18.26 0.48
C PRO A 43 -4.78 -19.00 1.81
N ASP A 44 -5.97 -19.53 2.06
CA ASP A 44 -6.16 -20.47 3.17
C ASP A 44 -5.18 -21.64 2.97
N PRO A 45 -4.51 -22.11 4.04
CA PRO A 45 -3.64 -23.27 3.93
C PRO A 45 -4.48 -24.44 3.38
N GLU A 46 -3.93 -25.15 2.38
CA GLU A 46 -4.58 -26.37 1.91
C GLU A 46 -4.82 -27.29 3.12
N PRO A 47 -6.01 -27.91 3.24
CA PRO A 47 -6.26 -28.85 4.32
C PRO A 47 -5.16 -29.91 4.27
N GLY A 48 -4.43 -30.04 5.37
CA GLY A 48 -3.36 -31.02 5.49
C GLY A 48 -3.87 -32.42 5.14
N PRO A 49 -2.98 -33.35 4.76
CA PRO A 49 -3.39 -34.71 4.44
C PRO A 49 -4.23 -35.26 5.60
N THR A 50 -5.50 -35.58 5.32
CA THR A 50 -6.34 -36.31 6.27
C THR A 50 -5.63 -37.63 6.52
N ASP A 51 -5.22 -37.84 7.77
CA ASP A 51 -4.61 -39.10 8.21
C ASP A 51 -5.53 -40.25 7.77
N PRO A 52 -5.06 -41.22 6.96
CA PRO A 52 -5.91 -42.34 6.57
C PRO A 52 -6.29 -43.09 7.85
N THR A 53 -7.57 -43.00 8.23
CA THR A 53 -8.11 -43.72 9.38
C THR A 53 -7.86 -45.22 9.18
N ASP A 54 -7.02 -45.77 10.05
CA ASP A 54 -6.79 -47.22 10.17
C ASP A 54 -8.10 -47.91 10.55
N PRO A 55 -8.60 -48.89 9.79
CA PRO A 55 -9.84 -49.58 10.13
C PRO A 55 -9.57 -50.65 11.19
N THR A 56 -9.51 -50.27 12.47
CA THR A 56 -9.51 -51.23 13.58
C THR A 56 -10.84 -51.30 14.30
N ASP A 57 -11.54 -52.40 14.01
CA ASP A 57 -12.45 -53.26 14.82
C ASP A 57 -13.20 -52.67 16.06
N PRO A 58 -14.53 -52.92 16.21
CA PRO A 58 -15.34 -52.28 17.22
C PRO A 58 -15.38 -53.08 18.53
N THR A 59 -14.52 -52.75 19.48
CA THR A 59 -14.77 -53.12 20.89
C THR A 59 -14.03 -52.20 21.86
N ASN A 60 -14.77 -51.28 22.49
CA ASN A 60 -14.81 -51.03 23.95
C ASN A 60 -15.24 -49.56 24.23
N PRO A 61 -16.29 -49.31 25.04
CA PRO A 61 -16.70 -47.97 25.42
C PRO A 61 -16.01 -47.55 26.73
N THR A 62 -14.85 -46.89 26.68
CA THR A 62 -14.37 -46.14 27.85
C THR A 62 -13.40 -45.02 27.45
N ASP A 63 -13.70 -43.85 28.03
CA ASP A 63 -12.80 -42.75 28.43
C ASP A 63 -12.67 -41.53 27.50
N PRO A 64 -12.21 -40.39 28.06
CA PRO A 64 -13.02 -39.23 28.37
C PRO A 64 -12.77 -38.11 27.36
N THR A 65 -13.66 -37.13 27.32
CA THR A 65 -13.48 -35.92 26.51
C THR A 65 -12.15 -35.23 26.88
N GLU A 66 -11.14 -35.45 26.05
CA GLU A 66 -9.95 -34.62 25.95
C GLU A 66 -10.41 -33.19 25.65
N PRO A 67 -9.93 -32.16 26.37
CA PRO A 67 -10.23 -30.81 25.97
C PRO A 67 -9.56 -30.60 24.61
N GLU A 68 -10.37 -30.37 23.57
CA GLU A 68 -9.92 -29.82 22.30
C GLU A 68 -9.09 -28.57 22.63
N THR A 69 -7.77 -28.75 22.65
CA THR A 69 -6.87 -27.64 22.76
C THR A 69 -7.01 -26.96 21.42
N LYS A 70 -7.73 -25.83 21.41
CA LYS A 70 -7.66 -24.85 20.33
C LYS A 70 -6.22 -24.36 20.21
N ALA A 71 -5.39 -25.17 19.55
CA ALA A 71 -4.07 -24.78 19.13
C ALA A 71 -4.23 -23.77 17.99
N GLY A 72 -3.76 -22.55 18.23
CA GLY A 72 -3.36 -21.66 17.15
C GLY A 72 -4.37 -20.63 16.65
N GLU A 73 -5.29 -20.13 17.47
CA GLU A 73 -5.87 -18.81 17.16
C GLU A 73 -4.88 -17.74 17.63
N ASN A 74 -4.17 -17.10 16.69
CA ASN A 74 -3.32 -15.90 16.83
C ASN A 74 -1.78 -16.09 16.72
N GLU A 75 -1.28 -17.09 15.99
CA GLU A 75 0.06 -16.98 15.42
C GLU A 75 -0.08 -16.58 13.96
N THR A 76 0.31 -15.35 13.64
CA THR A 76 0.24 -14.85 12.26
C THR A 76 1.43 -15.47 11.51
N ASP A 77 1.20 -15.93 10.28
CA ASP A 77 2.25 -16.57 9.47
C ASP A 77 3.52 -15.69 9.45
N PRO A 78 4.72 -16.21 9.78
CA PRO A 78 5.95 -15.42 9.81
C PRO A 78 6.27 -14.73 8.48
N VAL A 79 5.79 -15.26 7.34
CA VAL A 79 5.90 -14.62 6.03
C VAL A 79 5.02 -13.37 5.96
N VAL A 80 3.81 -13.39 6.53
CA VAL A 80 2.91 -12.24 6.60
C VAL A 80 3.54 -11.12 7.41
N GLU A 81 4.10 -11.42 8.58
CA GLU A 81 4.74 -10.40 9.42
C GLU A 81 5.95 -9.78 8.72
N ARG A 82 6.82 -10.60 8.11
CA ARG A 82 7.97 -10.09 7.35
C ARG A 82 7.54 -9.12 6.24
N ILE A 83 6.54 -9.51 5.46
CA ILE A 83 6.05 -8.68 4.34
C ILE A 83 5.41 -7.40 4.87
N ARG A 84 4.63 -7.47 5.95
CA ARG A 84 4.01 -6.30 6.58
C ARG A 84 5.08 -5.30 7.00
N GLU A 85 6.09 -5.74 7.74
CA GLU A 85 7.21 -4.90 8.18
C GLU A 85 7.95 -4.29 6.99
N GLU A 86 8.16 -5.05 5.92
CA GLU A 86 8.84 -4.56 4.71
C GLU A 86 8.04 -3.45 4.02
N ILE A 87 6.72 -3.62 3.82
CA ILE A 87 5.85 -2.61 3.21
C ILE A 87 5.82 -1.35 4.07
N GLU A 88 5.67 -1.52 5.39
CA GLU A 88 5.64 -0.41 6.34
C GLU A 88 6.98 0.31 6.38
N ALA A 89 8.11 -0.40 6.30
CA ALA A 89 9.46 0.15 6.23
C ALA A 89 9.77 0.82 4.87
N ALA A 90 9.19 0.34 3.77
CA ALA A 90 9.31 0.94 2.45
C ALA A 90 8.40 2.16 2.22
N ALA A 91 7.41 2.37 3.11
CA ALA A 91 6.50 3.51 3.01
C ALA A 91 7.25 4.85 2.89
N PRO A 92 6.94 5.71 1.90
CA PRO A 92 7.67 6.95 1.66
C PRO A 92 7.45 8.01 2.73
N VAL A 93 6.39 7.86 3.53
CA VAL A 93 6.10 8.70 4.68
C VAL A 93 5.81 7.81 5.89
N LYS A 94 6.43 8.11 7.02
CA LYS A 94 6.16 7.48 8.32
C LYS A 94 5.23 8.35 9.15
N ALA A 95 4.76 7.82 10.28
CA ALA A 95 4.08 8.61 11.30
C ALA A 95 4.91 9.87 11.66
N GLY A 96 4.24 11.02 11.71
CA GLY A 96 4.85 12.34 11.91
C GLY A 96 5.35 13.03 10.63
N GLY A 97 5.46 12.30 9.51
CA GLY A 97 5.71 12.88 8.19
C GLY A 97 4.44 13.45 7.54
N SER A 98 4.54 13.93 6.30
CA SER A 98 3.41 14.56 5.61
C SER A 98 3.55 14.65 4.10
N TYR A 99 2.41 14.64 3.40
CA TYR A 99 2.30 15.11 2.01
C TYR A 99 1.73 16.53 1.97
N VAL A 100 2.26 17.36 1.08
CA VAL A 100 1.71 18.66 0.72
C VAL A 100 1.46 18.68 -0.78
N LEU A 101 0.19 18.76 -1.17
CA LEU A 101 -0.25 18.81 -2.56
C LEU A 101 -0.70 20.24 -2.87
N GLU A 102 0.02 20.91 -3.75
CA GLU A 102 -0.32 22.24 -4.27
C GLU A 102 -1.02 22.07 -5.61
N PHE A 103 -2.35 22.19 -5.59
CA PHE A 103 -3.19 21.99 -6.77
C PHE A 103 -3.08 23.19 -7.70
N THR A 104 -2.72 22.92 -8.94
CA THR A 104 -2.83 23.89 -10.04
C THR A 104 -4.23 23.80 -10.67
N LYS A 105 -4.49 24.54 -11.75
CA LYS A 105 -5.82 24.65 -12.40
C LYS A 105 -6.40 23.30 -12.85
N TYR A 106 -5.55 22.28 -12.98
CA TYR A 106 -5.87 20.99 -13.60
C TYR A 106 -5.75 19.81 -12.61
N ASN A 107 -6.31 19.90 -11.41
CA ASN A 107 -6.41 18.83 -10.39
C ASN A 107 -5.12 18.06 -10.04
N GLY A 108 -3.97 18.43 -10.60
CA GLY A 108 -2.61 17.98 -10.32
C GLY A 108 -1.74 19.19 -10.01
N GLY A 109 -0.48 18.94 -9.69
CA GLY A 109 0.44 20.02 -9.38
C GLY A 109 1.69 19.58 -8.64
N ARG A 110 2.20 20.49 -7.81
CA ARG A 110 3.46 20.27 -7.08
C ARG A 110 3.20 19.42 -5.85
N LEU A 111 4.12 18.51 -5.57
CA LEU A 111 4.11 17.66 -4.39
C LEU A 111 5.35 17.96 -3.56
N ARG A 112 5.17 18.07 -2.24
CA ARG A 112 6.27 17.95 -1.29
C ARG A 112 5.99 16.80 -0.33
N ILE A 113 6.94 15.89 -0.22
CA ILE A 113 6.89 14.75 0.67
C ILE A 113 7.90 15.01 1.79
N ARG A 114 7.46 14.88 3.03
CA ARG A 114 8.34 14.90 4.19
C ARG A 114 8.23 13.53 4.85
N GLN A 115 9.32 12.77 4.83
CA GLN A 115 9.30 11.36 5.22
C GLN A 115 8.99 11.17 6.71
N THR A 116 9.59 11.99 7.58
CA THR A 116 9.36 12.03 9.03
C THR A 116 9.32 13.48 9.49
N ALA A 117 8.97 13.75 10.76
CA ALA A 117 8.90 15.13 11.28
C ALA A 117 10.22 15.91 11.13
N GLU A 118 11.36 15.23 11.23
CA GLU A 118 12.71 15.79 11.20
C GLU A 118 13.36 15.75 9.81
N ALA A 119 12.77 15.03 8.86
CA ALA A 119 13.33 14.88 7.52
C ALA A 119 13.14 16.13 6.65
N ASP A 120 14.08 16.36 5.75
CA ASP A 120 13.94 17.32 4.66
C ASP A 120 12.80 16.95 3.70
N ARG A 121 12.32 17.95 2.98
CA ARG A 121 11.24 17.77 2.00
C ARG A 121 11.79 17.32 0.65
N VAL A 122 11.33 16.17 0.21
CA VAL A 122 11.47 15.67 -1.16
C VAL A 122 10.49 16.40 -2.07
N ARG A 123 10.94 16.76 -3.27
CA ARG A 123 10.12 17.41 -4.30
C ARG A 123 9.59 16.39 -5.28
N GLY A 124 8.35 16.58 -5.70
CA GLY A 124 7.73 15.80 -6.76
C GLY A 124 6.59 16.55 -7.42
N VAL A 125 5.82 15.80 -8.19
CA VAL A 125 4.55 16.23 -8.77
C VAL A 125 3.50 15.16 -8.52
N PHE A 126 2.24 15.56 -8.60
CA PHE A 126 1.14 14.62 -8.59
C PHE A 126 0.17 14.93 -9.74
N PHE A 127 -0.46 13.89 -10.27
CA PHE A 127 -1.46 14.00 -11.32
C PHE A 127 -2.75 13.36 -10.82
N LYS A 128 -3.88 14.00 -11.12
CA LYS A 128 -5.20 13.47 -10.81
C LYS A 128 -6.09 13.68 -12.02
N ASP A 129 -6.66 12.61 -12.53
CA ASP A 129 -7.64 12.73 -13.59
C ASP A 129 -8.91 13.42 -13.04
N PRO A 130 -9.60 14.24 -13.87
CA PRO A 130 -10.89 14.81 -13.49
C PRO A 130 -11.88 13.71 -13.09
N GLY A 131 -12.50 13.86 -11.92
CA GLY A 131 -13.45 12.88 -11.38
C GLY A 131 -12.83 11.65 -10.70
N ALA A 132 -11.53 11.37 -10.87
CA ALA A 132 -10.87 10.24 -10.21
C ALA A 132 -10.59 10.50 -8.73
N THR A 133 -10.61 9.45 -7.90
CA THR A 133 -10.13 9.49 -6.51
C THR A 133 -8.64 9.20 -6.39
N ASP A 134 -8.05 8.66 -7.46
CA ASP A 134 -6.67 8.21 -7.47
C ASP A 134 -5.72 9.31 -7.88
N ILE A 135 -4.58 9.36 -7.21
CA ILE A 135 -3.51 10.32 -7.44
C ILE A 135 -2.27 9.54 -7.86
N LEU A 136 -1.73 9.88 -9.03
CA LEU A 136 -0.41 9.43 -9.44
C LEU A 136 0.65 10.33 -8.80
N VAL A 137 1.52 9.74 -7.98
CA VAL A 137 2.68 10.40 -7.38
C VAL A 137 3.92 10.15 -8.26
N TYR A 138 4.71 11.19 -8.48
CA TYR A 138 6.02 11.08 -9.12
C TYR A 138 7.05 11.98 -8.44
N CYS A 139 8.11 11.37 -7.92
CA CYS A 139 9.32 12.04 -7.45
C CYS A 139 10.50 11.55 -8.32
N PRO A 140 11.29 12.47 -8.91
CA PRO A 140 12.48 12.07 -9.66
C PRO A 140 13.63 11.67 -8.73
N GLU A 141 13.72 12.28 -7.55
CA GLU A 141 14.79 12.06 -6.57
C GLU A 141 14.21 12.06 -5.14
N PRO A 142 14.22 10.91 -4.42
CA PRO A 142 14.48 9.58 -4.97
C PRO A 142 13.49 9.22 -6.07
N ALA A 143 13.91 8.37 -7.01
CA ALA A 143 13.06 7.91 -8.10
C ALA A 143 11.91 7.07 -7.53
N MET A 144 10.71 7.64 -7.51
CA MET A 144 9.54 7.03 -6.91
C MET A 144 8.31 7.39 -7.73
N LYS A 145 7.54 6.36 -8.10
CA LYS A 145 6.30 6.52 -8.86
C LYS A 145 5.30 5.47 -8.39
N TYR A 146 4.11 5.91 -7.97
CA TYR A 146 3.03 5.02 -7.56
C TYR A 146 1.68 5.73 -7.66
N THR A 147 0.62 4.96 -7.79
CA THR A 147 -0.76 5.46 -7.72
C THR A 147 -1.29 5.23 -6.31
N CYS A 148 -1.97 6.24 -5.77
CA CYS A 148 -2.57 6.20 -4.45
C CYS A 148 -4.06 6.52 -4.56
N ALA A 149 -4.91 5.63 -4.07
CA ALA A 149 -6.33 5.91 -3.89
C ALA A 149 -6.54 6.79 -2.65
N VAL A 150 -7.35 7.84 -2.79
CA VAL A 150 -7.74 8.72 -1.69
C VAL A 150 -9.15 8.37 -1.25
N SER A 151 -9.31 7.98 0.01
CA SER A 151 -10.60 7.62 0.59
C SER A 151 -10.77 8.21 1.99
N ALA A 152 -11.92 7.94 2.62
CA ALA A 152 -12.20 8.37 3.98
C ALA A 152 -12.20 7.17 4.94
N TYR A 153 -11.72 7.37 6.16
CA TYR A 153 -11.88 6.45 7.28
C TYR A 153 -12.50 7.18 8.48
N LYS A 154 -13.11 6.41 9.38
CA LYS A 154 -13.60 6.92 10.67
C LYS A 154 -12.50 6.78 11.72
N ALA A 155 -12.02 7.90 12.24
CA ALA A 155 -11.13 7.90 13.39
C ALA A 155 -11.88 7.51 14.67
N GLU A 156 -11.14 7.23 15.75
CA GLU A 156 -11.72 6.81 17.04
C GLU A 156 -12.70 7.83 17.62
N ASP A 157 -12.50 9.11 17.33
CA ASP A 157 -13.40 10.21 17.72
C ASP A 157 -14.65 10.33 16.82
N GLY A 158 -14.84 9.43 15.86
CA GLY A 158 -15.93 9.44 14.88
C GLY A 158 -15.73 10.40 13.71
N THR A 159 -14.66 11.20 13.71
CA THR A 159 -14.38 12.16 12.64
C THR A 159 -13.97 11.43 11.36
N SER A 160 -14.48 11.92 10.22
CA SER A 160 -14.06 11.43 8.90
C SER A 160 -12.69 12.00 8.54
N LYS A 161 -11.69 11.14 8.39
CA LYS A 161 -10.31 11.49 8.08
C LYS A 161 -9.88 10.88 6.75
N THR A 162 -8.85 11.43 6.12
CA THR A 162 -8.36 10.94 4.82
C THR A 162 -7.46 9.72 5.01
N LEU A 163 -7.71 8.68 4.23
CA LEU A 163 -6.87 7.49 4.09
C LEU A 163 -6.24 7.47 2.70
N LEU A 164 -4.92 7.26 2.67
CA LEU A 164 -4.17 7.05 1.43
C LEU A 164 -3.88 5.55 1.31
N THR A 165 -4.24 4.95 0.18
CA THR A 165 -4.10 3.49 -0.04
C THR A 165 -3.32 3.22 -1.31
N VAL A 166 -2.29 2.37 -1.22
CA VAL A 166 -1.49 1.92 -2.36
C VAL A 166 -1.59 0.41 -2.46
N ASP A 167 -2.04 -0.08 -3.60
CA ASP A 167 -2.02 -1.51 -3.91
C ASP A 167 -0.60 -1.89 -4.38
N LEU A 168 0.01 -2.82 -3.64
CA LEU A 168 1.35 -3.35 -3.88
C LEU A 168 1.29 -4.85 -4.20
N THR A 169 0.09 -5.39 -4.48
CA THR A 169 -0.13 -6.83 -4.63
C THR A 169 0.75 -7.42 -5.73
N GLU A 170 0.78 -6.82 -6.92
CA GLU A 170 1.61 -7.31 -8.04
C GLU A 170 3.11 -7.26 -7.70
N GLU A 171 3.56 -6.21 -7.03
CA GLU A 171 4.96 -6.05 -6.63
C GLU A 171 5.37 -7.15 -5.65
N TYR A 172 4.57 -7.39 -4.62
CA TYR A 172 4.89 -8.38 -3.60
C TYR A 172 4.64 -9.82 -4.06
N GLN A 173 3.70 -10.06 -4.98
CA GLN A 173 3.60 -11.34 -5.70
C GLN A 173 4.88 -11.65 -6.48
N ALA A 174 5.50 -10.66 -7.11
CA ALA A 174 6.75 -10.85 -7.84
C ALA A 174 7.96 -11.07 -6.92
N LEU A 175 8.00 -10.40 -5.76
CA LEU A 175 9.07 -10.58 -4.76
C LEU A 175 8.95 -11.90 -3.99
N TYR A 176 7.72 -12.40 -3.81
CA TYR A 176 7.41 -13.60 -3.04
C TYR A 176 6.48 -14.55 -3.80
N PRO A 177 6.92 -15.12 -4.94
CA PRO A 177 6.07 -15.94 -5.81
C PRO A 177 5.51 -17.19 -5.12
N GLU A 178 6.27 -17.77 -4.18
CA GLU A 178 5.89 -18.98 -3.44
C GLU A 178 4.93 -18.70 -2.27
N ALA A 179 4.74 -17.43 -1.87
CA ALA A 179 3.88 -17.08 -0.75
C ALA A 179 2.39 -17.10 -1.11
N GLY A 180 2.05 -17.16 -2.42
CA GLY A 180 0.66 -17.19 -2.88
C GLY A 180 -0.13 -15.90 -2.60
N ILE A 181 0.53 -14.77 -2.32
CA ILE A 181 -0.09 -13.51 -1.91
C ILE A 181 -1.27 -13.15 -2.82
N THR A 182 -2.46 -12.98 -2.25
CA THR A 182 -3.67 -12.55 -2.97
C THR A 182 -3.94 -11.05 -2.79
N LYS A 183 -3.35 -10.45 -1.76
CA LYS A 183 -3.45 -9.02 -1.47
C LYS A 183 -2.24 -8.53 -0.70
N ALA A 184 -1.66 -7.41 -1.12
CA ALA A 184 -0.70 -6.64 -0.35
C ALA A 184 -0.98 -5.15 -0.53
N VAL A 185 -1.45 -4.50 0.53
CA VAL A 185 -1.89 -3.09 0.46
C VAL A 185 -1.23 -2.28 1.56
N ARG A 186 -0.64 -1.13 1.19
CA ARG A 186 -0.19 -0.12 2.15
C ARG A 186 -1.29 0.88 2.42
N ARG A 187 -1.54 1.16 3.70
CA ARG A 187 -2.48 2.18 4.19
C ARG A 187 -1.75 3.23 5.00
N GLU A 188 -1.93 4.49 4.63
CA GLU A 188 -1.37 5.64 5.35
C GLU A 188 -2.53 6.50 5.87
N TYR A 189 -2.73 6.43 7.17
CA TYR A 189 -3.79 7.12 7.89
C TYR A 189 -3.34 8.54 8.20
N THR A 190 -4.19 9.52 7.91
CA THR A 190 -3.85 10.94 8.04
C THR A 190 -4.74 11.65 9.06
N SER A 191 -4.24 12.71 9.68
CA SER A 191 -5.05 13.55 10.57
C SER A 191 -5.94 14.57 9.83
N ALA A 192 -5.80 14.66 8.51
CA ALA A 192 -6.56 15.58 7.66
C ALA A 192 -8.02 15.12 7.52
N ASN A 193 -8.97 16.05 7.60
CA ASN A 193 -10.37 15.74 7.37
C ASN A 193 -10.59 15.27 5.92
N ALA A 194 -11.41 14.24 5.73
CA ALA A 194 -11.91 13.89 4.41
C ALA A 194 -12.79 15.04 3.90
N LYS A 195 -12.66 15.38 2.61
CA LYS A 195 -13.46 16.41 1.93
C LYS A 195 -14.49 15.77 1.00
#